data_AF-A0A836BUF4-F1
#
_entry.id   AF-A0A836BUF4-F1
#
_cell.length_a   1.000
_cell.length_b   1.000
_cell.length_c   1.000
_cell.angle_alpha   90.00
_cell.angle_beta   90.00
_cell.angle_gamma   90.00
#
_symmetry.space_group_name_H-M   'P 1'
#
loop_
_entity.id
_entity.type
_entity.pdbx_description
1 polymer ?
#
loop_
_entity_poly.entity_id
_entity_poly.type
_entity_poly.pdbx_seq_one_letter_code
_entity_poly.pdbx_strand_id
1 'polypeptide(L)'
;MASAVVAELPAGDVKATPTVIAGVTLNYTSIEDGLKALNMTQEDFEAIMAADGTRWKHSGCQDGWYLSHNSIRHAMTLLMAAIEKMKTQTDAGKPLEAWQVAAFQLVVKDIYHNIHAHHDHEEVIFFPWMESRVKVPPKMSSDHKTLMALLDKTRDIIMGLKAGDAGSNKAAMEELYSTFTEMRALMCEHLEEEELVGLPLLRKHFTGKEMMDGPEKKIVAEMKPADLAFFLRPMDMPTKRETMTRLGIPGLIQKLVMLPAVRKDEATVVHAFKELAAGERIAAAKKKGFLCFAA
;
A
#
# COMPACT_ATOMS: atom_id res chain seq x y z
N MET A 1 2.07 24.92 -0.55
CA MET A 1 1.31 24.01 -1.42
C MET A 1 2.29 22.97 -1.92
N ALA A 2 2.16 21.71 -1.48
CA ALA A 2 2.86 20.63 -2.15
C ALA A 2 2.07 20.33 -3.42
N SER A 3 2.71 20.44 -4.59
CA SER A 3 2.15 19.84 -5.79
C SER A 3 1.93 18.36 -5.51
N ALA A 4 0.80 17.80 -5.92
CA ALA A 4 0.61 16.36 -5.91
C ALA A 4 1.53 15.78 -6.99
N VAL A 5 2.79 15.51 -6.61
CA VAL A 5 3.72 14.78 -7.46
C VAL A 5 3.18 13.36 -7.54
N VAL A 6 2.39 13.11 -8.59
CA VAL A 6 2.25 11.78 -9.18
C VAL A 6 3.67 11.25 -9.30
N ALA A 7 3.99 10.21 -8.53
CA ALA A 7 5.35 9.70 -8.49
C ALA A 7 5.67 9.16 -9.88
N GLU A 8 6.52 9.86 -10.63
CA GLU A 8 6.94 9.44 -11.96
C GLU A 8 7.44 7.99 -11.88
N LEU A 9 6.67 7.08 -12.48
CA LEU A 9 7.16 5.74 -12.73
C LEU A 9 8.45 5.87 -13.55
N PRO A 10 9.50 5.08 -13.25
CA PRO A 10 10.78 5.23 -13.91
C PRO A 10 10.60 5.16 -15.42
N ALA A 11 10.96 6.24 -16.11
CA ALA A 11 10.70 6.44 -17.54
C ALA A 11 11.47 5.43 -18.40
N GLY A 12 10.83 4.28 -18.66
CA GLY A 12 11.31 3.23 -19.54
C GLY A 12 10.31 2.94 -20.66
N ASP A 13 10.44 3.66 -21.78
CA ASP A 13 9.93 3.32 -23.13
C ASP A 13 8.54 2.63 -23.24
N VAL A 14 7.51 3.13 -22.55
CA VAL A 14 6.12 2.65 -22.75
C VAL A 14 5.42 3.43 -23.87
N LYS A 15 5.25 2.77 -25.03
CA LYS A 15 4.28 3.23 -26.05
C LYS A 15 2.86 2.83 -25.62
N ALA A 16 2.20 3.70 -24.86
CA ALA A 16 0.89 3.40 -24.27
C ALA A 16 -0.29 3.52 -25.25
N THR A 17 -1.12 2.48 -25.30
CA THR A 17 -2.57 2.48 -25.67
C THR A 17 -3.09 1.07 -25.32
N PRO A 18 -4.18 0.92 -24.52
CA PRO A 18 -5.50 1.32 -24.99
C PRO A 18 -6.54 1.84 -23.95
N THR A 19 -7.57 2.51 -24.49
CA THR A 19 -8.89 2.85 -23.90
C THR A 19 -9.87 1.65 -23.95
N VAL A 20 -11.09 1.59 -23.38
CA VAL A 20 -12.14 2.61 -23.09
C VAL A 20 -12.92 2.28 -21.79
N ILE A 21 -13.34 3.31 -21.03
CA ILE A 21 -14.20 3.17 -19.83
C ILE A 21 -15.70 3.26 -20.16
N ALA A 22 -16.34 2.10 -20.29
CA ALA A 22 -17.73 1.79 -19.91
C ALA A 22 -18.05 0.31 -20.25
N GLY A 23 -17.03 -0.56 -20.28
CA GLY A 23 -17.10 -1.81 -21.03
C GLY A 23 -16.00 -2.88 -20.84
N VAL A 24 -15.01 -2.81 -19.94
CA VAL A 24 -13.94 -1.81 -19.81
C VAL A 24 -12.63 -2.51 -20.22
N THR A 25 -11.69 -1.78 -20.83
CA THR A 25 -10.25 -2.14 -20.81
C THR A 25 -9.47 -0.86 -20.57
N LEU A 26 -8.46 -0.89 -19.71
CA LEU A 26 -7.40 0.12 -19.68
C LEU A 26 -6.03 -0.52 -19.44
N ASN A 27 -4.98 0.18 -19.87
CA ASN A 27 -3.57 0.00 -19.45
C ASN A 27 -2.93 1.36 -19.09
N TYR A 28 -3.76 2.42 -18.97
CA TYR A 28 -3.48 3.72 -18.38
C TYR A 28 -4.81 4.50 -18.34
N THR A 29 -5.24 4.98 -17.18
CA THR A 29 -6.34 5.96 -17.11
C THR A 29 -5.74 7.34 -17.21
N SER A 30 -5.91 8.04 -18.34
CA SER A 30 -5.56 9.46 -18.37
C SER A 30 -6.44 10.23 -17.39
N ILE A 31 -5.93 11.29 -16.75
CA ILE A 31 -6.76 12.11 -15.85
C ILE A 31 -7.97 12.65 -16.63
N GLU A 32 -7.78 12.96 -17.91
CA GLU A 32 -8.81 13.36 -18.86
C GLU A 32 -9.92 12.29 -19.05
N ASP A 33 -9.58 11.00 -19.12
CA ASP A 33 -10.56 9.91 -19.22
C ASP A 33 -11.34 9.74 -17.91
N GLY A 34 -10.68 9.84 -16.76
CA GLY A 34 -11.32 9.81 -15.44
C GLY A 34 -12.30 10.98 -15.26
N LEU A 35 -11.83 12.20 -15.52
CA LEU A 35 -12.64 13.43 -15.50
C LEU A 35 -13.84 13.34 -16.44
N LYS A 36 -13.64 12.83 -17.65
CA LYS A 36 -14.71 12.62 -18.64
C LYS A 36 -15.73 11.59 -18.16
N ALA A 37 -15.30 10.47 -17.56
CA ALA A 37 -16.20 9.47 -16.98
C ALA A 37 -17.02 10.04 -15.81
N LEU A 38 -16.45 10.99 -15.05
CA LEU A 38 -17.12 11.70 -13.96
C LEU A 38 -17.98 12.90 -14.40
N ASN A 39 -17.94 13.28 -15.68
CA ASN A 39 -18.46 14.54 -16.21
C ASN A 39 -18.01 15.74 -15.34
N MET A 40 -16.70 15.86 -15.18
CA MET A 40 -16.01 16.77 -14.27
C MET A 40 -14.90 17.51 -15.05
N THR A 41 -14.65 18.79 -14.74
CA THR A 41 -13.48 19.51 -15.25
C THR A 41 -12.27 19.31 -14.35
N GLN A 42 -11.05 19.63 -14.84
CA GLN A 42 -9.84 19.64 -14.01
C GLN A 42 -10.01 20.59 -12.79
N GLU A 43 -10.65 21.74 -13.00
CA GLU A 43 -10.93 22.72 -11.93
C GLU A 43 -11.90 22.15 -10.87
N ASP A 44 -12.98 21.47 -11.29
CA ASP A 44 -13.90 20.79 -10.37
C ASP A 44 -13.17 19.73 -9.53
N PHE A 45 -12.30 18.93 -10.16
CA PHE A 45 -11.52 17.90 -9.48
C PHE A 45 -10.55 18.51 -8.47
N GLU A 46 -9.79 19.52 -8.86
CA GLU A 46 -8.88 20.24 -7.96
C GLU A 46 -9.63 20.86 -6.78
N ALA A 47 -10.81 21.45 -7.03
CA ALA A 47 -11.66 22.01 -5.98
C ALA A 47 -12.22 20.93 -5.02
N ILE A 48 -12.63 19.77 -5.54
CA ILE A 48 -13.11 18.63 -4.73
C ILE A 48 -11.97 18.00 -3.92
N MET A 49 -10.77 17.90 -4.50
CA MET A 49 -9.59 17.28 -3.88
C MET A 49 -8.84 18.22 -2.94
N ALA A 50 -9.05 19.53 -3.03
CA ALA A 50 -8.54 20.53 -2.09
C ALA A 50 -9.15 20.39 -0.69
N ALA A 51 -8.48 20.97 0.30
CA ALA A 51 -9.06 21.21 1.62
C ALA A 51 -9.86 22.53 1.58
N ASP A 52 -11.15 22.49 1.95
CA ASP A 52 -12.01 23.67 2.06
C ASP A 52 -12.20 24.13 3.52
N GLY A 53 -11.72 23.34 4.50
CA GLY A 53 -11.87 23.59 5.94
C GLY A 53 -13.29 23.39 6.50
N THR A 54 -14.29 23.14 5.65
CA THR A 54 -15.71 23.08 6.03
C THR A 54 -16.30 21.67 5.80
N ARG A 55 -16.25 21.13 4.58
CA ARG A 55 -16.56 19.73 4.28
C ARG A 55 -15.35 18.83 4.48
N TRP A 56 -14.17 19.30 4.08
CA TRP A 56 -12.92 18.56 4.07
C TRP A 56 -11.79 19.40 4.67
N LYS A 57 -11.34 19.00 5.87
CA LYS A 57 -10.25 19.66 6.60
C LYS A 57 -8.87 19.43 5.99
N HIS A 58 -8.77 18.46 5.08
CA HIS A 58 -7.54 17.96 4.49
C HIS A 58 -7.75 17.70 2.99
N SER A 59 -6.68 17.75 2.21
CA SER A 59 -6.72 17.40 0.78
C SER A 59 -6.86 15.90 0.60
N GLY A 60 -7.40 15.46 -0.55
CA GLY A 60 -7.66 14.04 -0.83
C GLY A 60 -6.43 13.14 -0.69
N CYS A 61 -5.24 13.64 -1.02
CA CYS A 61 -3.97 12.93 -0.81
C CYS A 61 -3.59 12.69 0.66
N GLN A 62 -4.37 13.19 1.62
CA GLN A 62 -4.22 12.93 3.05
C GLN A 62 -5.35 12.04 3.61
N ASP A 63 -6.39 11.72 2.84
CA ASP A 63 -7.51 10.88 3.29
C ASP A 63 -7.04 9.44 3.58
N GLY A 64 -7.69 8.73 4.50
CA GLY A 64 -7.24 7.41 4.94
C GLY A 64 -7.05 6.43 3.78
N TRP A 65 -7.96 6.45 2.81
CA TRP A 65 -7.95 5.62 1.61
C TRP A 65 -6.66 5.79 0.77
N TYR A 66 -6.34 7.04 0.40
CA TYR A 66 -5.09 7.39 -0.33
C TYR A 66 -3.83 7.02 0.48
N LEU A 67 -3.87 7.17 1.81
CA LEU A 67 -2.73 6.81 2.66
C LEU A 67 -2.54 5.28 2.76
N SER A 68 -3.60 4.46 2.73
CA SER A 68 -3.47 3.00 2.60
C SER A 68 -2.82 2.61 1.28
N HIS A 69 -3.19 3.24 0.16
CA HIS A 69 -2.64 2.92 -1.16
C HIS A 69 -1.13 3.21 -1.19
N ASN A 70 -0.70 4.32 -0.60
CA ASN A 70 0.73 4.62 -0.44
C ASN A 70 1.47 3.59 0.42
N SER A 71 0.84 3.04 1.47
CA SER A 71 1.44 1.97 2.27
C SER A 71 1.65 0.68 1.46
N ILE A 72 0.71 0.35 0.57
CA ILE A 72 0.78 -0.79 -0.35
C ILE A 72 1.84 -0.57 -1.43
N ARG A 73 1.81 0.57 -2.14
CA ARG A 73 2.83 0.94 -3.14
C ARG A 73 4.24 0.93 -2.55
N HIS A 74 4.41 1.41 -1.33
CA HIS A 74 5.68 1.36 -0.60
C HIS A 74 6.11 -0.07 -0.30
N ALA A 75 5.22 -0.90 0.26
CA ALA A 75 5.54 -2.29 0.58
C ALA A 75 5.85 -3.13 -0.68
N MET A 76 5.11 -2.91 -1.78
CA MET A 76 5.41 -3.54 -3.08
C MET A 76 6.78 -3.12 -3.63
N THR A 77 7.16 -1.85 -3.47
CA THR A 77 8.47 -1.35 -3.89
C THR A 77 9.60 -2.02 -3.10
N LEU A 78 9.43 -2.19 -1.77
CA LEU A 78 10.40 -2.91 -0.94
C LEU A 78 10.50 -4.40 -1.28
N LEU A 79 9.38 -5.06 -1.56
CA LEU A 79 9.37 -6.48 -1.96
C LEU A 79 9.97 -6.69 -3.34
N MET A 80 9.73 -5.79 -4.31
CA MET A 80 10.32 -5.89 -5.64
C MET A 80 11.85 -5.83 -5.59
N ALA A 81 12.42 -4.88 -4.84
CA ALA A 81 13.88 -4.78 -4.66
C ALA A 81 14.49 -6.03 -4.00
N ALA A 82 13.77 -6.66 -3.07
CA ALA A 82 14.15 -7.95 -2.49
C ALA A 82 14.13 -9.08 -3.53
N ILE A 83 13.08 -9.15 -4.37
CA ILE A 83 12.94 -10.16 -5.44
C ILE A 83 14.03 -9.99 -6.49
N GLU A 84 14.28 -8.78 -6.99
CA GLU A 84 15.35 -8.47 -7.95
C GLU A 84 16.72 -8.91 -7.41
N LYS A 85 17.03 -8.57 -6.16
CA LYS A 85 18.32 -8.92 -5.53
C LYS A 85 18.50 -10.43 -5.38
N MET A 86 17.46 -11.13 -4.91
CA MET A 86 17.50 -12.58 -4.71
C MET A 86 17.47 -13.36 -6.03
N LYS A 87 16.75 -12.87 -7.04
CA LYS A 87 16.78 -13.43 -8.40
C LYS A 87 18.18 -13.32 -8.99
N THR A 88 18.81 -12.15 -8.89
CA THR A 88 20.21 -11.94 -9.30
C THR A 88 21.17 -12.93 -8.64
N GLN A 89 20.97 -13.23 -7.35
CA GLN A 89 21.77 -14.24 -6.63
C GLN A 89 21.54 -15.66 -7.18
N THR A 90 20.29 -16.08 -7.40
CA THR A 90 19.98 -17.41 -7.94
C THR A 90 20.36 -17.59 -9.41
N ASP A 91 20.28 -16.52 -10.21
CA ASP A 91 20.71 -16.52 -11.62
C ASP A 91 22.22 -16.77 -11.73
N ALA A 92 23.00 -16.24 -10.79
CA ALA A 92 24.44 -16.50 -10.62
C ALA A 92 24.75 -17.88 -9.99
N GLY A 93 23.76 -18.76 -9.85
CA GLY A 93 23.92 -20.12 -9.31
C GLY A 93 24.17 -20.19 -7.81
N LYS A 94 24.03 -19.08 -7.07
CA LYS A 94 24.20 -19.06 -5.61
C LYS A 94 22.88 -19.47 -4.93
N PRO A 95 22.88 -20.43 -4.00
CA PRO A 95 21.67 -20.80 -3.27
C PRO A 95 21.20 -19.64 -2.38
N LEU A 96 19.92 -19.64 -2.02
CA LEU A 96 19.39 -18.77 -0.97
C LEU A 96 19.85 -19.27 0.41
N GLU A 97 20.27 -18.35 1.26
CA GLU A 97 20.62 -18.63 2.65
C GLU A 97 19.38 -18.77 3.53
N ALA A 98 19.48 -19.51 4.63
CA ALA A 98 18.35 -19.77 5.52
C ALA A 98 17.70 -18.50 6.10
N TRP A 99 18.49 -17.43 6.29
CA TRP A 99 17.95 -16.16 6.73
C TRP A 99 17.20 -15.40 5.62
N GLN A 100 17.63 -15.54 4.36
CA GLN A 100 16.96 -14.89 3.22
C GLN A 100 15.56 -15.49 3.05
N VAL A 101 15.45 -16.82 3.09
CA VAL A 101 14.16 -17.53 3.06
C VAL A 101 13.27 -17.12 4.24
N ALA A 102 13.81 -17.11 5.46
CA ALA A 102 13.03 -16.71 6.65
C ALA A 102 12.59 -15.23 6.61
N ALA A 103 13.44 -14.33 6.11
CA ALA A 103 13.11 -12.92 5.92
C ALA A 103 12.01 -12.75 4.86
N PHE A 104 12.12 -13.45 3.73
CA PHE A 104 11.11 -13.44 2.66
C PHE A 104 9.74 -13.91 3.18
N GLN A 105 9.72 -15.04 3.89
CA GLN A 105 8.51 -15.60 4.48
C GLN A 105 7.91 -14.72 5.58
N LEU A 106 8.72 -13.91 6.27
CA LEU A 106 8.23 -12.89 7.21
C LEU A 106 7.55 -11.74 6.46
N VAL A 107 8.24 -11.14 5.47
CA VAL A 107 7.73 -9.94 4.78
C VAL A 107 6.53 -10.24 3.88
N VAL A 108 6.46 -11.43 3.26
CA VAL A 108 5.30 -11.79 2.43
C VAL A 108 4.04 -12.00 3.27
N LYS A 109 4.16 -12.53 4.50
CA LYS A 109 3.02 -12.69 5.42
C LYS A 109 2.46 -11.33 5.87
N ASP A 110 3.36 -10.37 6.11
CA ASP A 110 2.98 -8.99 6.43
C ASP A 110 2.25 -8.31 5.27
N ILE A 111 2.83 -8.35 4.06
CA ILE A 111 2.19 -7.80 2.85
C ILE A 111 0.85 -8.49 2.57
N TYR A 112 0.82 -9.82 2.59
CA TYR A 112 -0.38 -10.61 2.33
C TYR A 112 -1.51 -10.21 3.27
N HIS A 113 -1.25 -10.14 4.58
CA HIS A 113 -2.27 -9.76 5.55
C HIS A 113 -2.82 -8.34 5.30
N ASN A 114 -1.93 -7.36 5.12
CA ASN A 114 -2.35 -5.96 5.02
C ASN A 114 -3.05 -5.64 3.69
N ILE A 115 -2.61 -6.25 2.58
CA ILE A 115 -3.30 -6.09 1.29
C ILE A 115 -4.69 -6.74 1.34
N HIS A 116 -4.84 -7.97 1.86
CA HIS A 116 -6.15 -8.58 2.03
C HIS A 116 -7.07 -7.73 2.93
N ALA A 117 -6.58 -7.31 4.10
CA ALA A 117 -7.39 -6.52 5.03
C ALA A 117 -7.88 -5.20 4.40
N HIS A 118 -7.06 -4.55 3.56
CA HIS A 118 -7.46 -3.34 2.84
C HIS A 118 -8.63 -3.59 1.88
N HIS A 119 -8.51 -4.59 1.00
CA HIS A 119 -9.54 -4.92 0.01
C HIS A 119 -10.81 -5.48 0.70
N ASP A 120 -10.66 -6.22 1.81
CA ASP A 120 -11.78 -6.66 2.65
C ASP A 120 -12.53 -5.45 3.25
N HIS A 121 -11.82 -4.41 3.72
CA HIS A 121 -12.48 -3.18 4.18
C HIS A 121 -13.20 -2.42 3.06
N GLU A 122 -12.69 -2.47 1.83
CA GLU A 122 -13.35 -1.88 0.66
C GLU A 122 -14.67 -2.57 0.35
N GLU A 123 -14.64 -3.89 0.17
CA GLU A 123 -15.81 -4.71 -0.14
C GLU A 123 -16.87 -4.70 0.98
N VAL A 124 -16.45 -4.73 2.25
CA VAL A 124 -17.37 -4.90 3.39
C VAL A 124 -17.83 -3.56 3.99
N ILE A 125 -17.03 -2.50 3.88
CA ILE A 125 -17.28 -1.24 4.58
C ILE A 125 -17.37 -0.04 3.62
N PHE A 126 -16.37 0.17 2.76
CA PHE A 126 -16.22 1.41 2.00
C PHE A 126 -17.15 1.47 0.78
N PHE A 127 -17.13 0.47 -0.11
CA PHE A 127 -18.02 0.46 -1.28
C PHE A 127 -19.50 0.42 -0.88
N PRO A 128 -19.99 -0.43 0.05
CA PRO A 128 -21.40 -0.43 0.45
C PRO A 128 -21.84 0.90 1.09
N TRP A 129 -20.93 1.60 1.76
CA TRP A 129 -21.21 2.92 2.30
C TRP A 129 -21.28 3.99 1.21
N MET A 130 -20.38 3.96 0.21
CA MET A 130 -20.46 4.84 -0.97
C MET A 130 -21.73 4.60 -1.79
N GLU A 131 -22.10 3.34 -2.01
CA GLU A 131 -23.32 2.94 -2.74
C GLU A 131 -24.62 3.49 -2.13
N SER A 132 -24.61 3.88 -0.85
CA SER A 132 -25.75 4.58 -0.23
C SER A 132 -26.06 5.96 -0.84
N ARG A 133 -25.15 6.54 -1.64
CA ARG A 133 -25.32 7.86 -2.29
C ARG A 133 -24.84 7.94 -3.74
N VAL A 134 -23.88 7.12 -4.14
CA VAL A 134 -23.26 7.17 -5.47
C VAL A 134 -23.00 5.77 -5.99
N LYS A 135 -23.31 5.52 -7.27
CA LYS A 135 -23.01 4.22 -7.89
C LYS A 135 -21.49 4.06 -8.01
N VAL A 136 -20.92 3.09 -7.28
CA VAL A 136 -19.50 2.73 -7.40
C VAL A 136 -19.25 2.08 -8.78
N PRO A 137 -18.18 2.46 -9.50
CA PRO A 137 -17.77 1.76 -10.72
C PRO A 137 -17.51 0.27 -10.47
N PRO A 138 -18.19 -0.68 -11.15
CA PRO A 138 -18.03 -2.11 -10.87
C PRO A 138 -16.61 -2.66 -11.06
N LYS A 139 -15.75 -1.95 -11.81
CA LYS A 139 -14.36 -2.35 -12.05
C LYS A 139 -13.53 -2.41 -10.76
N MET A 140 -13.74 -1.44 -9.85
CA MET A 140 -13.00 -1.34 -8.59
C MET A 140 -13.05 -2.67 -7.84
N SER A 141 -14.25 -3.15 -7.54
CA SER A 141 -14.46 -4.49 -6.94
C SER A 141 -14.03 -5.66 -7.84
N SER A 142 -14.31 -5.61 -9.16
CA SER A 142 -14.03 -6.78 -10.01
C SER A 142 -12.55 -7.12 -10.16
N ASP A 143 -11.68 -6.11 -10.10
CA ASP A 143 -10.23 -6.27 -10.22
C ASP A 143 -9.62 -6.96 -9.00
N HIS A 144 -10.20 -6.76 -7.81
CA HIS A 144 -9.76 -7.37 -6.54
C HIS A 144 -9.55 -8.88 -6.69
N LYS A 145 -10.46 -9.58 -7.40
CA LYS A 145 -10.38 -11.03 -7.61
C LYS A 145 -9.09 -11.45 -8.33
N THR A 146 -8.67 -10.70 -9.36
CA THR A 146 -7.45 -10.98 -10.12
C THR A 146 -6.21 -10.64 -9.29
N LEU A 147 -6.24 -9.51 -8.58
CA LEU A 147 -5.16 -9.06 -7.72
C LEU A 147 -4.91 -10.04 -6.56
N MET A 148 -5.96 -10.50 -5.89
CA MET A 148 -5.83 -11.46 -4.78
C MET A 148 -5.31 -12.82 -5.26
N ALA A 149 -5.69 -13.28 -6.47
CA ALA A 149 -5.15 -14.53 -7.04
C ALA A 149 -3.64 -14.43 -7.34
N LEU A 150 -3.16 -13.29 -7.82
CA LEU A 150 -1.73 -13.03 -8.03
C LEU A 150 -0.96 -12.86 -6.70
N LEU A 151 -1.61 -12.30 -5.68
CA LEU A 151 -1.06 -12.18 -4.33
C LEU A 151 -0.96 -13.54 -3.62
N ASP A 152 -1.99 -14.38 -3.73
CA ASP A 152 -1.99 -15.79 -3.27
C ASP A 152 -0.83 -16.56 -3.93
N LYS A 153 -0.69 -16.45 -5.25
CA LYS A 153 0.40 -17.09 -5.99
C LYS A 153 1.78 -16.58 -5.53
N THR A 154 1.94 -15.28 -5.35
CA THR A 154 3.16 -14.64 -4.82
C THR A 154 3.52 -15.19 -3.43
N ARG A 155 2.53 -15.27 -2.53
CA ARG A 155 2.68 -15.88 -1.20
C ARG A 155 3.17 -17.32 -1.32
N ASP A 156 2.52 -18.14 -2.13
CA ASP A 156 2.78 -19.58 -2.19
C ASP A 156 4.17 -19.89 -2.75
N ILE A 157 4.63 -19.15 -3.77
CA ILE A 157 6.01 -19.28 -4.27
C ILE A 157 7.01 -18.93 -3.17
N ILE A 158 6.85 -17.79 -2.48
CA ILE A 158 7.77 -17.38 -1.40
C ILE A 158 7.74 -18.36 -0.22
N MET A 159 6.57 -18.88 0.14
CA MET A 159 6.42 -19.89 1.19
C MET A 159 7.03 -21.25 0.80
N GLY A 160 7.15 -21.54 -0.49
CA GLY A 160 7.79 -22.74 -1.03
C GLY A 160 9.32 -22.72 -1.09
N LEU A 161 9.96 -21.55 -0.97
CA LEU A 161 11.43 -21.38 -1.03
C LEU A 161 12.14 -22.17 0.07
N LYS A 162 13.34 -22.70 -0.24
CA LYS A 162 14.12 -23.56 0.68
C LYS A 162 15.59 -23.17 0.69
N ALA A 163 16.21 -23.11 1.87
CA ALA A 163 17.63 -22.79 1.99
C ALA A 163 18.52 -23.84 1.30
N GLY A 164 19.62 -23.40 0.67
CA GLY A 164 20.64 -24.29 0.10
C GLY A 164 20.32 -24.91 -1.27
N ASP A 165 19.07 -24.91 -1.73
CA ASP A 165 18.68 -25.48 -3.02
C ASP A 165 18.76 -24.43 -4.15
N ALA A 166 19.94 -24.27 -4.76
CA ALA A 166 20.12 -23.31 -5.85
C ALA A 166 19.27 -23.65 -7.10
N GLY A 167 18.99 -24.94 -7.33
CA GLY A 167 18.30 -25.41 -8.54
C GLY A 167 16.82 -25.07 -8.53
N SER A 168 16.09 -25.50 -7.49
CA SER A 168 14.64 -25.25 -7.41
C SER A 168 14.32 -23.78 -7.15
N ASN A 169 15.11 -23.09 -6.32
CA ASN A 169 14.90 -21.67 -6.06
C ASN A 169 15.09 -20.82 -7.31
N LYS A 170 15.95 -21.17 -8.27
CA LYS A 170 16.11 -20.36 -9.48
C LYS A 170 14.81 -20.28 -10.28
N ALA A 171 14.16 -21.40 -10.54
CA ALA A 171 12.88 -21.44 -11.24
C ALA A 171 11.78 -20.71 -10.43
N ALA A 172 11.75 -20.92 -9.10
CA ALA A 172 10.82 -20.22 -8.22
C ALA A 172 11.02 -18.69 -8.22
N MET A 173 12.27 -18.20 -8.22
CA MET A 173 12.58 -16.77 -8.26
C MET A 173 12.26 -16.14 -9.63
N GLU A 174 12.36 -16.90 -10.72
CA GLU A 174 11.95 -16.46 -12.05
C GLU A 174 10.42 -16.35 -12.17
N GLU A 175 9.68 -17.34 -11.69
CA GLU A 175 8.21 -17.30 -11.63
C GLU A 175 7.71 -16.19 -10.68
N LEU A 176 8.36 -16.02 -9.52
CA LEU A 176 8.05 -14.97 -8.55
C LEU A 176 8.26 -13.58 -9.16
N TYR A 177 9.38 -13.34 -9.83
CA TYR A 177 9.66 -12.06 -10.47
C TYR A 177 8.60 -11.72 -11.52
N SER A 178 8.23 -12.68 -12.39
CA SER A 178 7.18 -12.48 -13.39
C SER A 178 5.81 -12.18 -12.74
N THR A 179 5.37 -13.06 -11.83
CA THR A 179 4.08 -12.96 -11.14
C THR A 179 3.95 -11.65 -10.35
N PHE A 180 5.01 -11.25 -9.63
CA PHE A 180 4.99 -10.04 -8.82
C PHE A 180 5.09 -8.75 -9.65
N THR A 181 5.76 -8.79 -10.81
CA THR A 181 5.78 -7.68 -11.76
C THR A 181 4.37 -7.41 -12.30
N GLU A 182 3.67 -8.46 -12.73
CA GLU A 182 2.27 -8.38 -13.18
C GLU A 182 1.34 -7.88 -12.06
N MET A 183 1.41 -8.50 -10.87
CA MET A 183 0.63 -8.09 -9.69
C MET A 183 0.84 -6.61 -9.35
N ARG A 184 2.09 -6.15 -9.33
CA ARG A 184 2.43 -4.76 -9.00
C ARG A 184 1.93 -3.77 -10.06
N ALA A 185 1.99 -4.12 -11.33
CA ALA A 185 1.49 -3.27 -12.41
C ALA A 185 -0.04 -3.08 -12.29
N LEU A 186 -0.78 -4.19 -12.21
CA LEU A 186 -2.24 -4.17 -12.08
C LEU A 186 -2.70 -3.51 -10.77
N MET A 187 -2.01 -3.77 -9.65
CA MET A 187 -2.30 -3.12 -8.37
C MET A 187 -2.08 -1.60 -8.44
N CYS A 188 -1.00 -1.13 -9.06
CA CYS A 188 -0.78 0.31 -9.21
C CYS A 188 -1.87 0.98 -10.05
N GLU A 189 -2.29 0.37 -11.17
CA GLU A 189 -3.38 0.88 -12.02
C GLU A 189 -4.72 0.91 -11.27
N HIS A 190 -5.06 -0.17 -10.57
CA HIS A 190 -6.28 -0.28 -9.76
C HIS A 190 -6.35 0.80 -8.66
N LEU A 191 -5.29 0.94 -7.85
CA LEU A 191 -5.22 1.95 -6.80
C LEU A 191 -5.23 3.38 -7.37
N GLU A 192 -4.77 3.59 -8.61
CA GLU A 192 -4.85 4.89 -9.29
C GLU A 192 -6.27 5.18 -9.84
N GLU A 193 -6.98 4.18 -10.38
CA GLU A 193 -8.40 4.33 -10.77
C GLU A 193 -9.26 4.73 -9.57
N GLU A 194 -9.05 4.11 -8.41
CA GLU A 194 -9.77 4.47 -7.18
C GLU A 194 -9.46 5.89 -6.71
N GLU A 195 -8.22 6.35 -6.83
CA GLU A 195 -7.82 7.70 -6.45
C GLU A 195 -8.30 8.78 -7.44
N LEU A 196 -8.39 8.45 -8.74
CA LEU A 196 -8.85 9.35 -9.79
C LEU A 196 -10.38 9.36 -9.96
N VAL A 197 -11.08 8.27 -9.62
CA VAL A 197 -12.52 8.10 -9.85
C VAL A 197 -13.28 7.92 -8.55
N GLY A 198 -12.88 7.00 -7.68
CA GLY A 198 -13.57 6.67 -6.43
C GLY A 198 -13.50 7.79 -5.40
N LEU A 199 -12.30 8.34 -5.17
CA LEU A 199 -12.04 9.36 -4.15
C LEU A 199 -12.71 10.72 -4.45
N PRO A 200 -12.75 11.24 -5.70
CA PRO A 200 -13.54 12.43 -6.02
C PRO A 200 -15.05 12.21 -5.90
N LEU A 201 -15.57 11.03 -6.29
CA LEU A 201 -16.98 10.69 -6.08
C LEU A 201 -17.31 10.68 -4.59
N LEU A 202 -16.46 10.06 -3.77
CA LEU A 202 -16.59 10.08 -2.31
C LEU A 202 -16.62 11.52 -1.77
N ARG A 203 -15.63 12.34 -2.14
CA ARG A 203 -15.51 13.72 -1.62
C ARG A 203 -16.63 14.66 -2.08
N LYS A 204 -17.20 14.42 -3.26
CA LYS A 204 -18.37 15.12 -3.81
C LYS A 204 -19.67 14.79 -3.04
N HIS A 205 -19.89 13.53 -2.70
CA HIS A 205 -21.16 13.04 -2.13
C HIS A 205 -21.18 12.92 -0.58
N PHE A 206 -20.02 13.03 0.07
CA PHE A 206 -19.87 12.95 1.52
C PHE A 206 -19.03 14.12 2.07
N THR A 207 -18.87 14.16 3.39
CA THR A 207 -17.98 15.08 4.10
C THR A 207 -16.94 14.30 4.89
N GLY A 208 -15.80 14.92 5.19
CA GLY A 208 -14.75 14.30 5.99
C GLY A 208 -15.21 13.95 7.40
N LYS A 209 -16.23 14.64 7.94
CA LYS A 209 -16.85 14.23 9.22
C LYS A 209 -17.61 12.91 9.10
N GLU A 210 -18.38 12.71 8.03
CA GLU A 210 -19.11 11.45 7.82
C GLU A 210 -18.16 10.28 7.55
N MET A 211 -17.07 10.52 6.81
CA MET A 211 -16.00 9.53 6.59
C MET A 211 -15.32 9.13 7.91
N MET A 212 -14.93 10.12 8.71
CA MET A 212 -14.29 9.94 10.02
C MET A 212 -15.20 9.26 11.05
N ASP A 213 -16.49 9.60 11.11
CA ASP A 213 -17.45 8.99 12.05
C ASP A 213 -18.02 7.64 11.56
N GLY A 214 -17.90 7.36 10.26
CA GLY A 214 -18.45 6.20 9.57
C GLY A 214 -17.41 5.12 9.26
N PRO A 215 -16.98 4.94 7.99
CA PRO A 215 -16.09 3.86 7.58
C PRO A 215 -14.73 3.87 8.30
N GLU A 216 -14.05 5.03 8.37
CA GLU A 216 -12.70 5.09 8.95
C GLU A 216 -12.72 4.71 10.44
N LYS A 217 -13.74 5.11 11.19
CA LYS A 217 -13.90 4.72 12.61
C LYS A 217 -14.10 3.21 12.80
N LYS A 218 -14.80 2.54 11.88
CA LYS A 218 -14.95 1.07 11.93
C LYS A 218 -13.60 0.41 11.70
N ILE A 219 -12.92 0.78 10.62
CA ILE A 219 -11.61 0.25 10.24
C ILE A 219 -10.58 0.48 11.34
N VAL A 220 -10.45 1.70 11.87
CA VAL A 220 -9.52 2.03 12.96
C VAL A 220 -9.83 1.28 14.27
N ALA A 221 -11.10 0.88 14.50
CA ALA A 221 -11.47 0.06 15.66
C ALA A 221 -11.12 -1.44 15.48
N GLU A 222 -11.01 -1.92 14.24
CA GLU A 222 -10.65 -3.30 13.89
C GLU A 222 -9.13 -3.48 13.69
N MET A 223 -8.43 -2.43 13.25
CA MET A 223 -6.98 -2.43 13.06
C MET A 223 -6.20 -2.75 14.34
N LYS A 224 -5.30 -3.73 14.25
CA LYS A 224 -4.31 -4.02 15.28
C LYS A 224 -3.17 -2.99 15.22
N PRO A 225 -2.37 -2.85 16.29
CA PRO A 225 -1.19 -1.97 16.27
C PRO A 225 -0.14 -2.30 15.19
N ALA A 226 -0.12 -3.54 14.68
CA ALA A 226 0.75 -3.95 13.58
C ALA A 226 0.24 -3.42 12.23
N ASP A 227 -1.06 -3.57 11.98
CA ASP A 227 -1.75 -3.13 10.77
C ASP A 227 -1.64 -1.59 10.62
N LEU A 228 -1.78 -0.85 11.73
CA LEU A 228 -1.53 0.59 11.73
C LEU A 228 -0.03 0.92 11.51
N ALA A 229 0.90 0.08 11.97
CA ALA A 229 2.33 0.29 11.71
C ALA A 229 2.68 0.11 10.22
N PHE A 230 2.04 -0.84 9.53
CA PHE A 230 2.10 -0.98 8.07
C PHE A 230 1.57 0.25 7.37
N PHE A 231 0.34 0.68 7.69
CA PHE A 231 -0.30 1.88 7.13
C PHE A 231 0.58 3.14 7.28
N LEU A 232 1.21 3.30 8.45
CA LEU A 232 2.10 4.41 8.75
C LEU A 232 3.50 4.30 8.12
N ARG A 233 3.89 3.14 7.57
CA ARG A 233 5.27 2.82 7.16
C ARG A 233 5.93 3.84 6.20
N PRO A 234 5.25 4.41 5.17
CA PRO A 234 5.86 5.38 4.24
C PRO A 234 6.16 6.74 4.85
N MET A 235 5.57 7.04 6.02
CA MET A 235 5.56 8.38 6.61
C MET A 235 6.76 8.62 7.54
N ASP A 236 7.21 9.87 7.62
CA ASP A 236 8.20 10.29 8.62
C ASP A 236 7.59 10.38 10.03
N MET A 237 8.42 10.44 11.07
CA MET A 237 7.93 10.41 12.46
C MET A 237 7.00 11.57 12.86
N PRO A 238 7.19 12.83 12.40
CA PRO A 238 6.19 13.89 12.50
C PRO A 238 4.85 13.52 11.85
N THR A 239 4.85 13.15 10.58
CA THR A 239 3.64 12.83 9.80
C THR A 239 2.90 11.65 10.42
N LYS A 240 3.61 10.61 10.87
CA LYS A 240 3.03 9.46 11.60
C LYS A 240 2.16 9.90 12.79
N ARG A 241 2.62 10.89 13.58
CA ARG A 241 1.88 11.41 14.75
C ARG A 241 0.70 12.28 14.36
N GLU A 242 0.87 13.11 13.32
CA GLU A 242 -0.24 13.90 12.78
C GLU A 242 -1.35 12.99 12.28
N THR A 243 -1.03 12.00 11.44
CA THR A 243 -1.99 11.02 10.91
C THR A 243 -2.71 10.26 12.02
N MET A 244 -1.99 9.73 13.04
CA MET A 244 -2.66 9.10 14.19
C MET A 244 -3.60 10.06 14.95
N THR A 245 -3.27 11.35 15.01
CA THR A 245 -4.12 12.36 15.67
C THR A 245 -5.36 12.67 14.83
N ARG A 246 -5.22 12.73 13.51
CA ARG A 246 -6.33 12.87 12.54
C ARG A 246 -7.29 11.70 12.63
N LEU A 247 -6.76 10.47 12.72
CA LEU A 247 -7.52 9.23 12.98
C LEU A 247 -8.14 9.13 14.40
N GLY A 248 -8.07 10.20 15.20
CA GLY A 248 -8.69 10.26 16.53
C GLY A 248 -7.99 9.44 17.62
N ILE A 249 -6.80 8.89 17.37
CA ILE A 249 -6.09 8.03 18.33
C ILE A 249 -5.55 8.90 19.48
N PRO A 250 -5.94 8.66 20.75
CA PRO A 250 -5.51 9.51 21.86
C PRO A 250 -3.98 9.50 22.06
N GLY A 251 -3.39 10.66 22.35
CA GLY A 251 -1.92 10.81 22.44
C GLY A 251 -1.22 9.85 23.42
N LEU A 252 -1.91 9.40 24.48
CA LEU A 252 -1.38 8.37 25.39
C LEU A 252 -1.31 6.99 24.72
N ILE A 253 -2.32 6.61 23.95
CA ILE A 253 -2.36 5.36 23.16
C ILE A 253 -1.32 5.42 22.02
N GLN A 254 -1.18 6.58 21.36
CA GLN A 254 -0.10 6.80 20.40
C GLN A 254 1.27 6.52 21.06
N LYS A 255 1.54 7.14 22.21
CA LYS A 255 2.84 7.04 22.91
C LYS A 255 3.15 5.63 23.43
N LEU A 256 2.16 4.94 24.01
CA LEU A 256 2.36 3.69 24.75
C LEU A 256 2.08 2.42 23.94
N VAL A 257 1.30 2.50 22.84
CA VAL A 257 0.90 1.32 22.05
C VAL A 257 1.37 1.45 20.60
N MET A 258 0.96 2.52 19.90
CA MET A 258 1.22 2.64 18.46
C MET A 258 2.68 2.93 18.12
N LEU A 259 3.33 3.88 18.81
CA LEU A 259 4.74 4.17 18.57
C LEU A 259 5.68 3.00 18.93
N PRO A 260 5.43 2.20 19.98
CA PRO A 260 6.12 0.92 20.16
C PRO A 260 5.86 -0.09 19.03
N ALA A 261 4.65 -0.17 18.50
CA ALA A 261 4.34 -1.05 17.36
C ALA A 261 5.06 -0.62 16.07
N VAL A 262 5.05 0.67 15.73
CA VAL A 262 5.85 1.25 14.62
C VAL A 262 7.34 0.92 14.76
N ARG A 263 7.92 1.10 15.96
CA ARG A 263 9.33 0.74 16.19
C ARG A 263 9.59 -0.77 16.11
N LYS A 264 8.61 -1.60 16.45
CA LYS A 264 8.70 -3.06 16.30
C LYS A 264 8.71 -3.41 14.81
N ASP A 265 7.78 -2.87 14.03
CA ASP A 265 7.73 -3.05 12.57
C ASP A 265 9.04 -2.61 11.89
N GLU A 266 9.52 -1.41 12.22
CA GLU A 266 10.79 -0.86 11.73
C GLU A 266 12.00 -1.76 12.06
N ALA A 267 11.99 -2.42 13.23
CA ALA A 267 13.04 -3.31 13.69
C ALA A 267 12.89 -4.78 13.24
N THR A 268 11.74 -5.18 12.68
CA THR A 268 11.49 -6.56 12.22
C THR A 268 11.21 -6.63 10.72
N VAL A 269 10.08 -6.12 10.25
CA VAL A 269 9.64 -6.30 8.85
C VAL A 269 10.42 -5.36 7.93
N VAL A 270 10.51 -4.07 8.26
CA VAL A 270 11.29 -3.10 7.48
C VAL A 270 12.78 -3.42 7.52
N HIS A 271 13.27 -4.00 8.61
CA HIS A 271 14.64 -4.48 8.69
C HIS A 271 14.88 -5.66 7.74
N ALA A 272 13.99 -6.66 7.74
CA ALA A 272 14.05 -7.81 6.83
C ALA A 272 14.01 -7.39 5.35
N PHE A 273 13.17 -6.42 4.96
CA PHE A 273 13.21 -5.83 3.62
C PHE A 273 14.58 -5.26 3.26
N LYS A 274 15.20 -4.50 4.19
CA LYS A 274 16.53 -3.89 3.96
C LYS A 274 17.63 -4.94 3.81
N GLU A 275 17.62 -5.98 4.64
CA GLU A 275 18.58 -7.09 4.52
C GLU A 275 18.43 -7.83 3.18
N LEU A 276 17.19 -8.12 2.76
CA LEU A 276 16.92 -8.77 1.48
C LEU A 276 17.37 -7.91 0.29
N ALA A 277 17.03 -6.61 0.27
CA ALA A 277 17.41 -5.69 -0.80
C ALA A 277 18.94 -5.45 -0.86
N ALA A 278 19.62 -5.43 0.28
CA ALA A 278 21.09 -5.41 0.32
C ALA A 278 21.71 -6.76 -0.10
N GLY A 279 21.00 -7.87 0.14
CA GLY A 279 21.47 -9.25 -0.01
C GLY A 279 22.46 -9.68 1.07
N GLU A 280 22.52 -8.95 2.18
CA GLU A 280 23.41 -9.21 3.30
C GLU A 280 22.73 -8.88 4.64
N ARG A 281 23.24 -9.47 5.73
CA ARG A 281 22.79 -9.17 7.08
C ARG A 281 23.24 -7.77 7.49
N ILE A 282 22.30 -6.92 7.90
CA ILE A 282 22.58 -5.55 8.31
C ILE A 282 22.62 -5.50 9.84
N ALA A 283 23.58 -4.78 10.41
CA ALA A 283 23.63 -4.60 11.85
C ALA A 283 22.36 -3.90 12.36
N ALA A 284 21.62 -4.57 13.25
CA ALA A 284 20.43 -4.01 13.88
C ALA A 284 20.74 -2.65 14.52
N ALA A 285 19.83 -1.69 14.36
CA ALA A 285 20.00 -0.34 14.90
C ALA A 285 20.28 -0.41 16.41
N LYS A 286 21.43 0.10 16.84
CA LYS A 286 21.80 0.16 18.26
C LYS A 286 20.69 0.90 19.00
N LYS A 287 20.00 0.20 19.92
CA LYS A 287 19.05 0.84 20.83
C LYS A 287 19.81 1.96 21.54
N LYS A 288 19.45 3.22 21.28
CA LYS A 288 19.93 4.34 22.10
C LYS A 288 19.51 3.99 23.52
N GLY A 289 20.51 3.74 24.38
CA GLY A 289 20.25 3.27 25.73
C GLY A 289 19.24 4.21 26.38
N PHE A 290 18.21 3.64 26.99
CA PHE A 290 17.37 4.44 27.88
C PHE A 290 18.32 4.89 28.98
N LEU A 291 18.66 6.18 28.99
CA LEU A 291 19.29 6.80 30.14
C LEU A 291 18.22 6.75 31.23
N CYS A 292 18.27 5.68 32.02
CA CYS A 292 17.62 5.62 33.30
C CYS A 292 18.22 6.77 34.11
N PHE A 293 17.45 7.85 34.24
CA PHE A 293 17.73 8.87 35.23
C PHE A 293 17.66 8.19 36.58
N ALA A 294 18.82 7.81 37.12
CA ALA A 294 18.95 7.49 38.52
C ALA A 294 18.56 8.76 39.30
N ALA A 295 17.63 8.60 40.22
CA ALA A 295 17.09 9.68 41.05
C ALA A 295 18.10 10.14 42.11
#